data_AF-A0A7S4PJZ1-F1
#
_entry.id   AF-A0A7S4PJZ1-F1
#
_cell.length_a   1.000
_cell.length_b   1.000
_cell.length_c   1.000
_cell.angle_alpha   90.00
_cell.angle_beta   90.00
_cell.angle_gamma   90.00
#
_symmetry.space_group_name_H-M   'P 1'
#
loop_
_entity.id
_entity.type
_entity.pdbx_description
1 polymer ?
#
loop_
_entity_poly.entity_id
_entity_poly.type
_entity_poly.pdbx_seq_one_letter_code
_entity_poly.pdbx_strand_id
1 'polypeptide(L)'
;MIRKKLEMTKLKEPDFFVYTSNVDTAFQRAGVDPALIYEIHGDVMKWQCRIPCCQKVWSLPDDYRFQVDKDTRRTQRFRNAEGQKGEEEGKDLIYRHGKVLEIEEPSNRKMDFRGLTPYTQNQSLNRLVRFGDEASNRKCFDEELRCQVCDGLARPNVLMFDDDRWIETDESNYKTWVKRAVANMKLGKKVVILEGGCGKRVPTVRLNSNKLVASGADLIRINLDFPLNPKYPSKTVSLQTSVLNALVGIDEAIRRLCYRTRSQP
;
A
#
# COMPACT_ATOMS: atom_id res chain seq x y z
N MET A 1 22.72 -36.99 21.08
CA MET A 1 21.75 -36.06 20.45
C MET A 1 21.77 -34.74 21.22
N ILE A 2 22.67 -33.84 20.83
CA ILE A 2 22.90 -32.57 21.54
C ILE A 2 21.92 -31.53 20.98
N ARG A 3 21.01 -31.06 21.85
CA ARG A 3 20.22 -29.84 21.66
C ARG A 3 21.19 -28.68 21.42
N LYS A 4 21.41 -28.32 20.15
CA LYS A 4 22.07 -27.06 19.79
C LYS A 4 21.17 -25.94 20.31
N LYS A 5 21.62 -25.32 21.41
CA LYS A 5 21.25 -23.98 21.85
C LYS A 5 21.05 -23.12 20.59
N LEU A 6 19.82 -22.64 20.39
CA LEU A 6 19.58 -21.46 19.58
C LEU A 6 20.36 -20.33 20.25
N GLU A 7 21.61 -20.13 19.84
CA GLU A 7 22.18 -18.80 19.90
C GLU A 7 21.29 -17.96 18.99
N MET A 8 20.50 -17.09 19.62
CA MET A 8 19.90 -15.93 18.97
C MET A 8 21.06 -15.03 18.50
N THR A 9 21.75 -15.44 17.44
CA THR A 9 22.57 -14.56 16.63
C THR A 9 21.66 -13.40 16.26
N LYS A 10 21.95 -12.22 16.84
CA LYS A 10 21.27 -10.95 16.54
C LYS A 10 20.93 -10.93 15.05
N LEU A 11 19.64 -11.06 14.71
CA LEU A 11 19.18 -10.89 13.34
C LEU A 11 19.80 -9.59 12.86
N LYS A 12 20.56 -9.64 11.76
CA LYS A 12 21.25 -8.48 11.23
C LYS A 12 20.20 -7.39 11.03
N GLU A 13 20.31 -6.32 11.82
CA GLU A 13 19.40 -5.20 11.79
C GLU A 13 19.28 -4.66 10.36
N PRO A 14 18.07 -4.32 9.89
CA PRO A 14 17.86 -3.98 8.50
C PRO A 14 18.57 -2.67 8.12
N ASP A 15 19.25 -2.72 6.97
CA ASP A 15 20.09 -1.63 6.44
C ASP A 15 19.26 -0.50 5.80
N PHE A 16 17.93 -0.66 5.67
CA PHE A 16 17.03 0.31 5.06
C PHE A 16 15.69 0.44 5.81
N PHE A 17 14.92 1.48 5.46
CA PHE A 17 13.55 1.70 5.91
C PHE A 17 12.78 2.43 4.81
N VAL A 18 11.48 2.15 4.69
CA VAL A 18 10.57 2.79 3.72
C VAL A 18 9.72 3.83 4.44
N TYR A 19 9.76 5.06 3.94
CA TYR A 19 8.88 6.14 4.37
C TYR A 19 8.04 6.56 3.17
N THR A 20 6.71 6.43 3.26
CA THR A 20 5.83 6.66 2.12
C THR A 20 4.59 7.44 2.52
N SER A 21 4.11 8.30 1.61
CA SER A 21 2.80 8.95 1.68
C SER A 21 1.73 8.23 0.86
N ASN A 22 2.11 7.20 0.09
CA ASN A 22 1.15 6.35 -0.61
C ASN A 22 0.41 5.48 0.40
N VAL A 23 -0.83 5.16 0.09
CA VAL A 23 -1.76 4.40 0.95
C VAL A 23 -2.19 3.08 0.32
N ASP A 24 -1.53 2.68 -0.77
CA ASP A 24 -1.93 1.58 -1.66
C ASP A 24 -1.28 0.24 -1.33
N THR A 25 -0.47 0.17 -0.26
CA THR A 25 0.27 -1.02 0.19
C THR A 25 1.26 -1.62 -0.81
N ALA A 26 1.73 -0.83 -1.78
CA ALA A 26 2.60 -1.35 -2.85
C ALA A 26 3.88 -2.02 -2.32
N PHE A 27 4.46 -1.51 -1.24
CA PHE A 27 5.69 -2.06 -0.63
C PHE A 27 5.44 -3.39 0.09
N GLN A 28 4.33 -3.51 0.81
CA GLN A 28 3.89 -4.74 1.46
C GLN A 28 3.67 -5.83 0.39
N ARG A 29 2.98 -5.48 -0.70
CA ARG A 29 2.74 -6.40 -1.83
C ARG A 29 4.02 -6.81 -2.55
N ALA A 30 5.07 -5.98 -2.51
CA ALA A 30 6.39 -6.31 -3.02
C ALA A 30 7.22 -7.18 -2.05
N GLY A 31 6.68 -7.51 -0.87
CA GLY A 31 7.33 -8.38 0.12
C GLY A 31 8.22 -7.64 1.13
N VAL A 32 8.11 -6.32 1.24
CA VAL A 32 8.81 -5.57 2.30
C VAL A 32 8.14 -5.87 3.64
N ASP A 33 8.94 -6.19 4.65
CA ASP A 33 8.46 -6.39 6.02
C ASP A 33 7.71 -5.14 6.51
N PRO A 34 6.44 -5.25 6.96
CA PRO A 34 5.68 -4.14 7.51
C PRO A 34 6.38 -3.38 8.64
N ALA A 35 7.27 -4.04 9.41
CA ALA A 35 8.06 -3.37 10.45
C ALA A 35 9.07 -2.34 9.89
N LEU A 36 9.35 -2.40 8.57
CA LEU A 36 10.27 -1.52 7.84
C LEU A 36 9.55 -0.48 6.98
N ILE A 37 8.25 -0.34 7.16
CA ILE A 37 7.42 0.59 6.39
C ILE A 37 6.75 1.55 7.36
N TYR A 38 6.79 2.84 7.03
CA TYR A 38 5.99 3.86 7.68
C TYR A 38 5.16 4.60 6.64
N GLU A 39 3.86 4.34 6.66
CA GLU A 39 2.83 4.97 5.83
C GLU A 39 2.25 6.17 6.56
N ILE A 40 2.85 7.35 6.39
CA ILE A 40 2.49 8.53 7.21
C ILE A 40 1.05 9.03 7.01
N HIS A 41 0.37 8.60 5.96
CA HIS A 41 -1.02 8.97 5.68
C HIS A 41 -2.00 7.82 5.86
N GLY A 42 -1.55 6.72 6.48
CA GLY A 42 -2.34 5.52 6.67
C GLY A 42 -2.38 4.60 5.46
N ASP A 43 -3.35 3.70 5.44
CA ASP A 43 -3.42 2.55 4.53
C ASP A 43 -4.90 2.24 4.23
N VAL A 44 -5.24 2.02 2.94
CA VAL A 44 -6.59 1.64 2.51
C VAL A 44 -7.03 0.25 2.97
N MET A 45 -6.08 -0.62 3.30
CA MET A 45 -6.32 -1.95 3.87
C MET A 45 -6.59 -1.90 5.37
N LYS A 46 -6.30 -0.78 6.02
CA LYS A 46 -6.59 -0.51 7.42
C LYS A 46 -7.86 0.30 7.55
N TRP A 47 -8.65 0.01 8.57
CA TRP A 47 -9.99 0.54 8.79
C TRP A 47 -10.12 1.01 10.23
N GLN A 48 -10.89 2.07 10.41
CA GLN A 48 -11.20 2.65 11.71
C GLN A 48 -12.68 3.02 11.78
N CYS A 49 -13.18 3.29 12.99
CA CYS A 49 -14.51 3.86 13.11
C CYS A 49 -14.56 5.27 12.47
N ARG A 50 -15.66 5.59 11.78
CA ARG A 50 -15.88 6.92 11.19
C ARG A 50 -15.96 8.03 12.25
N ILE A 51 -16.55 7.71 13.39
CA ILE A 51 -16.57 8.56 14.59
C ILE A 51 -15.79 7.76 15.64
N PRO A 52 -14.51 8.09 15.90
CA PRO A 52 -13.57 7.24 16.63
C PRO A 52 -13.99 7.04 18.09
N CYS A 53 -14.92 6.12 18.32
CA CYS A 53 -15.38 5.72 19.65
C CYS A 53 -14.30 4.95 20.43
N CYS A 54 -13.25 4.52 19.74
CA CYS A 54 -12.08 3.84 20.27
C CYS A 54 -10.86 4.10 19.37
N GLN A 55 -9.66 3.82 19.88
CA GLN A 55 -8.39 3.95 19.17
C GLN A 55 -8.00 2.67 18.39
N LYS A 56 -8.98 1.88 17.94
CA LYS A 56 -8.73 0.62 17.23
C LYS A 56 -8.67 0.86 15.72
N VAL A 57 -7.66 0.27 15.10
CA VAL A 57 -7.50 0.13 13.65
C VAL A 57 -7.41 -1.36 13.32
N TRP A 58 -8.12 -1.82 12.30
CA TRP A 58 -8.18 -3.23 11.91
C TRP A 58 -8.06 -3.40 10.40
N SER A 59 -7.80 -4.62 9.93
CA SER A 59 -7.87 -4.96 8.51
C SER A 59 -9.21 -5.63 8.19
N LEU A 60 -9.70 -5.41 6.97
CA LEU A 60 -10.78 -6.23 6.43
C LEU A 60 -10.29 -7.66 6.18
N PRO A 61 -11.19 -8.65 6.10
CA PRO A 61 -10.83 -10.00 5.67
C PRO A 61 -10.08 -9.98 4.32
N ASP A 62 -9.08 -10.84 4.15
CA ASP A 62 -8.22 -10.87 2.96
C ASP A 62 -8.98 -11.19 1.66
N ASP A 63 -10.15 -11.83 1.78
CA ASP A 63 -11.06 -12.19 0.70
C ASP A 63 -12.15 -11.13 0.45
N TYR A 64 -12.24 -10.09 1.31
CA TYR A 64 -13.24 -9.03 1.15
C TYR A 64 -12.95 -8.16 -0.07
N ARG A 65 -13.94 -8.01 -0.97
CA ARG A 65 -13.81 -7.19 -2.18
C ARG A 65 -15.05 -6.33 -2.37
N PHE A 66 -14.84 -5.05 -2.69
CA PHE A 66 -15.91 -4.19 -3.16
C PHE A 66 -16.36 -4.62 -4.55
N GLN A 67 -17.67 -4.73 -4.76
CA GLN A 67 -18.23 -4.89 -6.10
C GLN A 67 -18.15 -3.55 -6.82
N VAL A 68 -17.25 -3.47 -7.80
CA VAL A 68 -17.02 -2.28 -8.61
C VAL A 68 -17.40 -2.61 -10.05
N ASP A 69 -18.33 -1.84 -10.60
CA ASP A 69 -18.64 -1.84 -12.01
C ASP A 69 -17.41 -1.30 -12.77
N LYS A 70 -16.86 -2.12 -13.68
CA LYS A 70 -15.58 -1.82 -14.34
C LYS A 70 -15.67 -0.71 -15.38
N ASP A 71 -16.85 -0.48 -15.94
CA ASP A 71 -17.07 0.50 -16.99
C ASP A 71 -17.26 1.89 -16.39
N THR A 72 -18.05 1.99 -15.32
CA THR A 72 -18.36 3.23 -14.62
C THR A 72 -17.39 3.56 -13.49
N ARG A 73 -16.60 2.57 -13.03
CA ARG A 73 -15.78 2.61 -11.81
C ARG A 73 -16.57 2.93 -10.54
N ARG A 74 -17.87 2.66 -10.54
CA ARG A 74 -18.76 2.87 -9.38
C ARG A 74 -18.96 1.58 -8.61
N THR A 75 -19.10 1.68 -7.30
CA THR A 75 -19.60 0.55 -6.49
C THR A 75 -21.11 0.47 -6.62
N GLN A 76 -21.70 -0.73 -6.46
CA GLN A 76 -23.16 -0.85 -6.35
C GLN A 76 -23.67 0.10 -5.24
N ARG A 77 -24.76 0.82 -5.51
CA ARG A 77 -25.36 1.71 -4.51
C ARG A 77 -25.95 0.85 -3.39
N PHE A 78 -25.58 1.16 -2.13
CA PHE A 78 -26.24 0.60 -0.96
C PHE A 78 -27.74 0.98 -1.01
N ARG A 79 -28.64 -0.02 -1.05
CA ARG A 79 -30.09 0.20 -0.97
C ARG A 79 -30.45 0.58 0.46
N ASN A 80 -31.27 1.62 0.64
CA ASN A 80 -31.81 1.97 1.95
C ASN A 80 -32.65 0.80 2.53
N ALA A 81 -32.95 0.85 3.84
CA ALA A 81 -33.72 -0.18 4.53
C ALA A 81 -35.13 -0.43 3.97
N GLU A 82 -35.60 0.46 3.09
CA GLU A 82 -36.92 0.45 2.44
C GLU A 82 -36.89 -0.09 1.00
N GLY A 83 -35.71 -0.54 0.53
CA GLY A 83 -35.58 -1.19 -0.77
C GLY A 83 -35.81 -0.28 -1.98
N GLN A 84 -35.86 1.05 -1.80
CA GLN A 84 -36.08 1.98 -2.89
C GLN A 84 -34.82 2.08 -3.75
N LYS A 85 -34.96 1.66 -5.02
CA LYS A 85 -33.99 1.93 -6.08
C LYS A 85 -33.97 3.44 -6.34
N GLY A 86 -32.79 4.04 -6.41
CA GLY A 86 -32.65 5.20 -7.29
C GLY A 86 -32.83 4.67 -8.71
N GLU A 87 -33.94 5.01 -9.35
CA GLU A 87 -34.30 4.55 -10.69
C GLU A 87 -33.24 4.98 -11.70
N GLU A 88 -32.50 4.01 -12.24
CA GLU A 88 -32.09 3.95 -13.65
C GLU A 88 -31.63 2.51 -13.94
N GLU A 89 -32.03 1.99 -15.10
CA GLU A 89 -32.09 0.57 -15.44
C GLU A 89 -30.70 -0.09 -15.61
N GLY A 90 -30.48 -1.24 -14.96
CA GLY A 90 -29.26 -2.04 -15.21
C GLY A 90 -28.91 -3.06 -14.13
N LYS A 91 -29.74 -4.09 -13.95
CA LYS A 91 -29.50 -5.38 -13.26
C LYS A 91 -28.24 -5.52 -12.35
N ASP A 92 -28.40 -5.20 -11.06
CA ASP A 92 -27.47 -5.57 -9.99
C ASP A 92 -27.74 -6.99 -9.45
N LEU A 93 -26.71 -7.84 -9.38
CA LEU A 93 -26.73 -9.13 -8.67
C LEU A 93 -25.67 -9.10 -7.55
N ILE A 94 -26.03 -9.58 -6.36
CA ILE A 94 -25.15 -9.70 -5.17
C ILE A 94 -24.71 -11.16 -5.05
N TYR A 95 -23.40 -11.43 -4.97
CA TYR A 95 -22.85 -12.73 -4.57
C TYR A 95 -22.37 -12.68 -3.11
N ARG A 96 -22.75 -13.69 -2.30
CA ARG A 96 -22.36 -13.85 -0.90
C ARG A 96 -21.76 -15.25 -0.69
N HIS A 97 -20.61 -15.30 -0.02
CA HIS A 97 -19.82 -16.47 0.39
C HIS A 97 -19.32 -17.42 -0.72
N GLY A 98 -17.99 -17.45 -0.85
CA GLY A 98 -17.28 -18.35 -1.76
C GLY A 98 -17.65 -19.82 -1.58
N LYS A 99 -18.12 -20.43 -2.66
CA LYS A 99 -17.81 -21.82 -3.00
C LYS A 99 -17.19 -21.80 -4.40
N VAL A 100 -15.95 -22.28 -4.49
CA VAL A 100 -15.32 -22.61 -5.77
C VAL A 100 -16.09 -23.79 -6.35
N LEU A 101 -16.73 -23.60 -7.51
CA LEU A 101 -17.29 -24.70 -8.28
C LEU A 101 -16.25 -25.12 -9.32
N GLU A 102 -15.88 -26.40 -9.31
CA GLU A 102 -15.00 -27.01 -10.33
C GLU A 102 -15.60 -26.82 -11.72
N ILE A 103 -14.75 -26.41 -12.67
CA ILE A 103 -15.12 -26.15 -14.06
C ILE A 103 -14.49 -27.25 -14.91
N GLU A 104 -15.29 -28.03 -15.64
CA GLU A 104 -14.80 -28.90 -16.71
C GLU A 104 -14.51 -28.04 -17.96
N GLU A 105 -13.30 -28.17 -18.51
CA GLU A 105 -12.86 -27.43 -19.71
C GLU A 105 -13.44 -28.01 -21.01
N PRO A 106 -13.85 -27.15 -21.96
CA PRO A 106 -13.85 -27.51 -23.37
C PRO A 106 -12.78 -26.73 -24.17
N SER A 107 -11.79 -27.50 -24.59
CA SER A 107 -10.95 -27.45 -25.81
C SER A 107 -10.73 -26.13 -26.57
N ASN A 108 -9.43 -25.79 -26.65
CA ASN A 108 -8.68 -25.27 -27.80
C ASN A 108 -9.02 -23.87 -28.36
N ARG A 109 -8.37 -22.85 -27.78
CA ARG A 109 -7.51 -21.90 -28.53
C ARG A 109 -6.28 -21.54 -27.69
N LYS A 110 -5.08 -21.81 -28.22
CA LYS A 110 -3.82 -21.41 -27.58
C LYS A 110 -3.63 -19.89 -27.69
N MET A 111 -3.54 -19.21 -26.54
CA MET A 111 -2.86 -17.91 -26.41
C MET A 111 -1.69 -18.07 -25.44
N ASP A 112 -0.51 -17.57 -25.82
CA ASP A 112 0.72 -17.58 -25.03
C ASP A 112 0.65 -16.47 -23.96
N PHE A 113 0.77 -16.85 -22.68
CA PHE A 113 0.62 -15.97 -21.50
C PHE A 113 1.92 -15.85 -20.68
N ARG A 114 3.08 -15.77 -21.34
CA ARG A 114 4.33 -15.51 -20.60
C ARG A 114 4.45 -14.04 -20.19
N GLY A 115 4.24 -13.75 -18.90
CA GLY A 115 4.79 -12.54 -18.24
C GLY A 115 3.82 -11.58 -17.54
N LEU A 116 2.52 -11.88 -17.41
CA LEU A 116 1.57 -11.03 -16.69
C LEU A 116 0.84 -11.81 -15.59
N THR A 117 0.90 -11.31 -14.35
CA THR A 117 0.08 -11.84 -13.24
C THR A 117 -1.40 -11.54 -13.52
N PRO A 118 -2.36 -12.47 -13.34
CA PRO A 118 -3.67 -12.35 -13.94
C PRO A 118 -4.58 -11.44 -13.11
N TYR A 119 -4.74 -10.20 -13.55
CA TYR A 119 -5.96 -9.43 -13.33
C TYR A 119 -6.76 -9.47 -14.62
N THR A 120 -7.40 -10.61 -14.92
CA THR A 120 -8.53 -10.77 -15.87
C THR A 120 -8.69 -12.25 -16.21
N GLN A 121 -9.71 -12.89 -15.64
CA GLN A 121 -10.47 -13.95 -16.32
C GLN A 121 -11.80 -14.10 -15.58
N ASN A 122 -12.81 -13.39 -16.08
CA ASN A 122 -14.18 -13.88 -16.08
C ASN A 122 -14.94 -13.08 -17.11
N GLN A 123 -15.01 -13.66 -18.30
CA GLN A 123 -15.97 -13.30 -19.33
C GLN A 123 -17.34 -13.80 -18.90
N SER A 124 -18.30 -12.87 -18.97
CA SER A 124 -19.72 -13.04 -19.30
C SER A 124 -20.44 -14.25 -18.73
N LEU A 125 -21.47 -14.03 -17.90
CA LEU A 125 -22.70 -14.82 -18.00
C LEU A 125 -23.93 -14.04 -17.53
N ASN A 126 -24.76 -13.66 -18.52
CA ASN A 126 -26.19 -13.44 -18.36
C ASN A 126 -26.86 -14.75 -17.90
N ARG A 127 -27.49 -14.78 -16.72
CA ARG A 127 -28.66 -15.66 -16.48
C ARG A 127 -29.50 -15.18 -15.30
N LEU A 128 -30.78 -14.93 -15.58
CA LEU A 128 -31.81 -14.57 -14.62
C LEU A 128 -32.00 -15.65 -13.55
N VAL A 129 -32.10 -15.22 -12.30
CA VAL A 129 -32.65 -16.02 -11.20
C VAL A 129 -33.68 -15.15 -10.46
N ARG A 130 -34.92 -15.62 -10.37
CA ARG A 130 -36.00 -14.97 -9.60
C ARG A 130 -36.00 -15.56 -8.19
N PHE A 131 -36.01 -14.72 -7.15
CA PHE A 131 -36.41 -15.15 -5.81
C PHE A 131 -37.29 -14.09 -5.14
N GLY A 132 -38.29 -14.61 -4.43
CA GLY A 132 -39.49 -13.92 -3.96
C GLY A 132 -39.31 -13.13 -2.68
N ASP A 133 -40.36 -12.36 -2.42
CA ASP A 133 -40.57 -11.47 -1.29
C ASP A 133 -40.63 -12.25 0.03
N GLU A 134 -39.85 -11.80 1.02
CA GLU A 134 -40.27 -11.80 2.42
C GLU A 134 -39.40 -10.83 3.22
N ALA A 135 -40.08 -9.86 3.84
CA ALA A 135 -39.49 -8.71 4.51
C ALA A 135 -39.03 -9.06 5.93
N SER A 136 -37.74 -8.86 6.23
CA SER A 136 -37.31 -8.47 7.58
C SER A 136 -35.87 -7.93 7.63
N ASN A 137 -35.78 -6.63 7.92
CA ASN A 137 -34.79 -5.97 8.79
C ASN A 137 -33.29 -5.94 8.42
N ARG A 138 -32.85 -4.72 8.07
CA ARG A 138 -31.55 -4.08 8.33
C ARG A 138 -30.28 -4.75 7.79
N LYS A 139 -29.99 -4.68 6.49
CA LYS A 139 -28.57 -4.66 6.04
C LYS A 139 -28.37 -3.68 4.90
N CYS A 140 -28.26 -2.40 5.27
CA CYS A 140 -27.91 -1.32 4.36
C CYS A 140 -26.38 -1.17 4.18
N PHE A 141 -25.55 -1.93 4.91
CA PHE A 141 -24.08 -1.88 4.82
C PHE A 141 -23.49 -3.24 5.23
N ASP A 142 -22.41 -3.65 4.57
CA ASP A 142 -21.64 -4.87 4.88
C ASP A 142 -21.17 -4.83 6.34
N GLU A 143 -21.29 -5.97 7.05
CA GLU A 143 -20.96 -6.08 8.48
C GLU A 143 -19.47 -5.83 8.74
N GLU A 144 -18.63 -6.16 7.77
CA GLU A 144 -17.19 -5.93 7.75
C GLU A 144 -16.83 -4.43 7.74
N LEU A 145 -17.75 -3.56 7.31
CA LEU A 145 -17.61 -2.12 7.29
C LEU A 145 -18.18 -1.43 8.54
N ARG A 146 -18.31 -2.17 9.64
CA ARG A 146 -18.76 -1.66 10.94
C ARG A 146 -17.66 -1.69 11.99
N CYS A 147 -17.76 -0.78 12.95
CA CYS A 147 -16.87 -0.74 14.09
C CYS A 147 -17.14 -1.92 15.00
N GLN A 148 -16.10 -2.69 15.31
CA GLN A 148 -16.14 -3.85 16.20
C GLN A 148 -16.46 -3.52 17.67
N VAL A 149 -16.63 -2.23 18.01
CA VAL A 149 -16.92 -1.75 19.37
C VAL A 149 -18.31 -1.13 19.47
N CYS A 150 -18.66 -0.19 18.59
CA CYS A 150 -19.93 0.54 18.66
C CYS A 150 -20.93 0.18 17.56
N ASP A 151 -20.58 -0.73 16.65
CA ASP A 151 -21.39 -1.12 15.47
C ASP A 151 -21.68 0.02 14.46
N GLY A 152 -21.11 1.21 14.69
CA GLY A 152 -21.17 2.35 13.76
C GLY A 152 -20.38 2.12 12.48
N LEU A 153 -20.60 2.97 11.47
CA LEU A 153 -19.90 2.87 10.18
C LEU A 153 -18.38 3.02 10.34
N ALA A 154 -17.63 2.18 9.63
CA ALA A 154 -16.19 2.26 9.50
C ALA A 154 -15.79 3.04 8.25
N ARG A 155 -14.53 3.44 8.19
CA ARG A 155 -13.88 4.07 7.05
C ARG A 155 -12.45 3.56 6.91
N PRO A 156 -11.83 3.67 5.72
CA PRO A 156 -10.39 3.46 5.60
C PRO A 156 -9.63 4.40 6.56
N ASN A 157 -8.58 3.88 7.17
CA ASN A 157 -7.66 4.63 8.00
C ASN A 157 -6.68 5.36 7.09
N VAL A 158 -7.20 6.35 6.36
CA VAL A 158 -6.43 7.24 5.49
C VAL A 158 -6.64 8.66 5.97
N LEU A 159 -5.54 9.38 6.17
CA LEU A 159 -5.56 10.78 6.58
C LEU A 159 -6.10 11.64 5.44
N MET A 160 -7.26 12.25 5.65
CA MET A 160 -7.85 13.22 4.73
C MET A 160 -7.59 14.65 5.23
N PHE A 161 -7.81 15.66 4.37
CA PHE A 161 -7.72 17.06 4.79
C PHE A 161 -8.77 17.36 5.88
N ASP A 162 -8.36 18.12 6.89
CA ASP A 162 -9.19 18.52 8.03
C ASP A 162 -9.82 17.35 8.81
N ASP A 163 -9.14 16.20 8.83
CA ASP A 163 -9.58 14.98 9.49
C ASP A 163 -9.07 14.89 10.94
N ASP A 164 -9.80 15.52 11.87
CA ASP A 164 -9.56 15.47 13.32
C ASP A 164 -9.88 14.11 13.97
N ARG A 165 -10.43 13.18 13.17
CA ARG A 165 -10.89 11.86 13.61
C ARG A 165 -9.98 10.74 13.13
N TRP A 166 -8.90 11.05 12.42
CA TRP A 166 -7.96 10.05 11.95
C TRP A 166 -7.18 9.46 13.13
N ILE A 167 -7.09 8.13 13.17
CA ILE A 167 -6.22 7.45 14.13
C ILE A 167 -4.84 7.36 13.50
N GLU A 168 -3.86 7.99 14.14
CA GLU A 168 -2.50 8.07 13.61
C GLU A 168 -1.84 6.69 13.51
N THR A 169 -1.02 6.53 12.48
CA THR A 169 -0.16 5.35 12.30
C THR A 169 1.00 5.35 13.28
N ASP A 170 1.38 4.18 13.79
CA ASP A 170 2.55 4.03 14.65
C ASP A 170 3.86 4.35 13.89
N GLU A 171 4.61 5.32 14.39
CA GLU A 171 5.89 5.75 13.85
C GLU A 171 7.11 5.26 14.67
N SER A 172 6.88 4.40 15.67
CA SER A 172 7.90 3.94 16.63
C SER A 172 9.13 3.30 15.96
N ASN A 173 8.90 2.39 15.01
CA ASN A 173 9.94 1.71 14.24
C ASN A 173 10.73 2.70 13.38
N TYR A 174 10.04 3.63 12.71
CA TYR A 174 10.68 4.66 11.90
C TYR A 174 11.55 5.60 12.76
N LYS A 175 11.02 6.08 13.89
CA LYS A 175 11.79 6.92 14.84
C LYS A 175 13.03 6.21 15.35
N THR A 176 12.92 4.91 15.66
CA THR A 176 14.05 4.09 16.09
C THR A 176 15.10 3.97 15.00
N TRP A 177 14.67 3.70 13.76
CA TRP A 177 15.56 3.66 12.60
C TRP A 177 16.25 5.01 12.35
N VAL A 178 15.53 6.14 12.42
CA VAL A 178 16.09 7.48 12.22
C VAL A 178 17.17 7.79 13.26
N LYS A 179 16.92 7.51 14.55
CA LYS A 179 17.92 7.69 15.61
C LYS A 179 19.21 6.92 15.29
N ARG A 180 19.08 5.68 14.82
CA ARG A 180 20.20 4.83 14.40
C ARG A 180 20.91 5.40 13.16
N ALA A 181 20.17 5.82 12.14
CA ALA A 181 20.73 6.40 10.93
C ALA A 181 21.56 7.65 11.26
N VAL A 182 21.04 8.53 12.12
CA VAL A 182 21.76 9.73 12.59
C VAL A 182 23.00 9.38 13.39
N ALA A 183 22.93 8.39 14.29
CA ALA A 183 24.12 7.92 15.01
C ALA A 183 25.17 7.35 14.05
N ASN A 184 24.77 6.56 13.06
CA ASN A 184 25.67 6.02 12.03
C ASN A 184 26.34 7.13 11.21
N MET A 185 25.62 8.19 10.84
CA MET A 185 26.18 9.34 10.14
C MET A 185 27.24 10.08 10.98
N LYS A 186 27.02 10.22 12.29
CA LYS A 186 28.01 10.79 13.22
C LYS A 186 29.27 9.93 13.32
N LEU A 187 29.15 8.62 13.13
CA LEU A 187 30.28 7.69 13.05
C LEU A 187 30.93 7.65 11.65
N GLY A 188 30.57 8.56 10.74
CA GLY A 188 31.13 8.64 9.40
C GLY A 188 30.55 7.66 8.39
N LYS A 189 29.54 6.86 8.75
CA LYS A 189 28.87 5.97 7.79
C LYS A 189 28.00 6.78 6.82
N LYS A 190 27.96 6.35 5.57
CA LYS A 190 27.12 6.95 4.53
C LYS A 190 25.68 6.46 4.67
N VAL A 191 24.74 7.40 4.72
CA VAL A 191 23.30 7.15 4.62
C VAL A 191 22.81 7.88 3.39
N VAL A 192 22.11 7.15 2.52
CA VAL A 192 21.54 7.67 1.29
C VAL A 192 20.03 7.61 1.37
N ILE A 193 19.38 8.70 1.02
CA ILE A 193 17.92 8.78 0.86
C ILE A 193 17.62 8.66 -0.63
N LEU A 194 16.76 7.72 -0.99
CA LEU A 194 16.22 7.59 -2.33
C LEU A 194 14.78 8.10 -2.35
N GLU A 195 14.56 9.30 -2.89
CA GLU A 195 13.25 9.95 -2.94
C GLU A 195 12.71 9.87 -4.38
N GLY A 196 11.61 9.14 -4.59
CA GLY A 196 10.98 8.99 -5.89
C GLY A 196 9.58 9.58 -5.95
N GLY A 197 9.29 10.42 -6.94
CA GLY A 197 7.92 10.86 -7.24
C GLY A 197 7.29 11.84 -6.24
N CYS A 198 8.02 12.31 -5.22
CA CYS A 198 7.47 13.21 -4.22
C CYS A 198 7.26 14.64 -4.79
N GLY A 199 6.01 15.10 -4.86
CA GLY A 199 5.65 16.44 -5.35
C GLY A 199 5.83 17.57 -4.31
N LYS A 200 5.36 18.78 -4.66
CA LYS A 200 5.39 19.97 -3.78
C LYS A 200 4.06 20.27 -3.07
N ARG A 201 2.93 19.74 -3.55
CA ARG A 201 1.59 20.06 -3.04
C ARG A 201 1.36 19.53 -1.62
N VAL A 202 1.71 18.27 -1.39
CA VAL A 202 1.78 17.65 -0.06
C VAL A 202 3.24 17.27 0.19
N PRO A 203 4.06 18.18 0.76
CA PRO A 203 5.51 18.04 0.76
C PRO A 203 6.05 17.18 1.91
N THR A 204 5.21 16.41 2.61
CA THR A 204 5.54 15.67 3.83
C THR A 204 6.80 14.81 3.68
N VAL A 205 6.88 14.03 2.59
CA VAL A 205 8.07 13.20 2.31
C VAL A 205 9.31 14.07 2.04
N ARG A 206 9.18 15.16 1.28
CA ARG A 206 10.30 16.09 1.02
C ARG A 206 10.83 16.74 2.29
N LEU A 207 9.92 17.12 3.20
CA LEU A 207 10.29 17.70 4.49
C LEU A 207 11.04 16.68 5.34
N ASN A 208 10.57 15.43 5.37
CA ASN A 208 11.24 14.34 6.03
C ASN A 208 12.65 14.08 5.46
N SER A 209 12.78 13.96 4.13
CA SER A 209 14.08 13.83 3.45
C SER A 209 15.04 14.96 3.83
N ASN A 210 14.56 16.22 3.77
CA ASN A 210 15.38 17.38 4.10
C ASN A 210 15.85 17.41 5.56
N LYS A 211 15.07 16.88 6.52
CA LYS A 211 15.51 16.75 7.93
C LYS A 211 16.69 15.77 8.05
N LEU A 212 16.65 14.66 7.32
CA LEU A 212 17.74 13.67 7.31
C LEU A 212 18.97 14.17 6.57
N VAL A 213 18.80 14.90 5.46
CA VAL A 213 19.91 15.57 4.76
C VAL A 213 20.59 16.59 5.67
N ALA A 214 19.82 17.40 6.40
CA ALA A 214 20.35 18.32 7.40
C ALA A 214 21.15 17.61 8.51
N SER A 215 20.84 16.32 8.76
CA SER A 215 21.52 15.48 9.73
C SER A 215 22.74 14.73 9.18
N GLY A 216 23.07 14.91 7.89
CA GLY A 216 24.27 14.37 7.25
C GLY A 216 24.04 13.39 6.10
N ALA A 217 22.79 13.06 5.77
CA ALA A 217 22.49 12.12 4.69
C ALA A 217 22.72 12.75 3.30
N ASP A 218 23.06 11.92 2.32
CA ASP A 218 23.07 12.31 0.92
C ASP A 218 21.71 11.93 0.28
N LEU A 219 21.18 12.76 -0.62
CA LEU A 219 19.87 12.57 -1.24
C LEU A 219 20.01 12.27 -2.74
N ILE A 220 19.31 11.24 -3.21
CA ILE A 220 19.04 11.02 -4.64
C ILE A 220 17.54 11.31 -4.84
N ARG A 221 17.23 12.39 -5.55
CA ARG A 221 15.85 12.79 -5.87
C ARG A 221 15.52 12.45 -7.31
N ILE A 222 14.49 11.64 -7.51
CA ILE A 222 13.97 11.23 -8.82
C ILE A 222 12.59 11.85 -9.02
N ASN A 223 12.47 12.79 -9.95
CA ASN A 223 11.21 13.45 -10.24
C ASN A 223 11.22 14.09 -11.63
N LEU A 224 10.14 13.95 -12.41
CA LEU A 224 10.02 14.51 -13.76
C LEU A 224 9.93 16.05 -13.75
N ASP A 225 9.18 16.62 -12.81
CA ASP A 225 8.85 18.06 -12.81
C ASP A 225 9.72 18.85 -11.83
N PHE A 226 10.03 18.25 -10.68
CA PHE A 226 10.68 18.92 -9.56
C PHE A 226 11.92 18.16 -9.06
N PRO A 227 12.92 17.88 -9.92
CA PRO A 227 14.09 17.05 -9.57
C PRO A 227 15.05 17.73 -8.58
N LEU A 228 15.08 19.07 -8.54
CA LEU A 228 16.07 19.82 -7.79
C LEU A 228 15.78 19.88 -6.27
N ASN A 229 16.84 20.07 -5.48
CA ASN A 229 16.76 20.43 -4.06
C ASN A 229 17.55 21.73 -3.78
N PRO A 230 16.92 22.91 -3.96
CA PRO A 230 17.61 24.19 -3.75
C PRO A 230 18.14 24.39 -2.32
N LYS A 231 17.57 23.71 -1.32
CA LYS A 231 17.99 23.83 0.08
C LYS A 231 19.33 23.16 0.35
N TYR A 232 19.62 22.06 -0.34
CA TYR A 232 20.82 21.25 -0.13
C TYR A 232 21.40 20.75 -1.47
N PRO A 233 21.82 21.66 -2.38
CA PRO A 233 22.24 21.29 -3.73
C PRO A 233 23.51 20.43 -3.74
N SER A 234 24.48 20.72 -2.88
CA SER A 234 25.73 19.95 -2.77
C SER A 234 25.57 18.55 -2.17
N LYS A 235 24.42 18.29 -1.55
CA LYS A 235 24.07 17.01 -0.91
C LYS A 235 23.02 16.23 -1.70
N THR A 236 22.62 16.73 -2.87
CA THR A 236 21.53 16.14 -3.65
C THR A 236 21.97 15.83 -5.08
N VAL A 237 21.86 14.56 -5.45
CA VAL A 237 21.86 14.11 -6.85
C VAL A 237 20.42 14.22 -7.37
N SER A 238 20.23 15.00 -8.42
CA SER A 238 18.91 15.25 -9.01
C SER A 238 18.77 14.47 -10.31
N LEU A 239 17.77 13.59 -10.40
CA LEU A 239 17.48 12.77 -11.57
C LEU A 239 16.10 13.16 -12.14
N GLN A 240 16.11 13.80 -13.30
CA GLN A 240 14.89 14.20 -14.01
C GLN A 240 14.41 13.08 -14.95
N THR A 241 13.82 12.04 -14.38
CA THR A 241 13.32 10.89 -15.13
C THR A 241 12.19 10.18 -14.36
N SER A 242 11.59 9.15 -14.95
CA SER A 242 10.64 8.28 -14.24
C SER A 242 11.34 7.48 -13.15
N VAL A 243 10.62 7.17 -12.07
CA VAL A 243 11.16 6.37 -10.96
C VAL A 243 11.64 5.01 -11.48
N LEU A 244 10.88 4.36 -12.35
CA LEU A 244 11.26 3.08 -12.94
C LEU A 244 12.60 3.15 -13.69
N ASN A 245 12.76 4.14 -14.58
CA ASN A 245 13.99 4.27 -15.36
C ASN A 245 15.21 4.53 -14.46
N ALA A 246 15.06 5.38 -13.45
CA ALA A 246 16.13 5.62 -12.49
C ALA A 246 16.49 4.35 -11.69
N LEU A 247 15.50 3.60 -11.20
CA LEU A 247 15.76 2.38 -10.44
C LEU A 247 16.45 1.30 -11.28
N VAL A 248 16.02 1.11 -12.54
CA VAL A 248 16.69 0.19 -13.47
C VAL A 248 18.14 0.59 -13.71
N GLY A 249 18.39 1.89 -13.95
CA GLY A 249 19.75 2.40 -14.16
C GLY A 249 20.64 2.29 -12.90
N ILE A 250 20.08 2.55 -11.72
CA ILE A 250 20.78 2.40 -10.43
C ILE A 250 21.14 0.93 -10.20
N ASP A 251 20.20 0.01 -10.41
CA ASP A 251 20.44 -1.41 -10.23
C ASP A 251 21.52 -1.94 -11.20
N GLU A 252 21.47 -1.51 -12.47
CA GLU A 252 22.52 -1.83 -13.43
C GLU A 252 23.89 -1.27 -13.02
N ALA A 253 23.95 -0.02 -12.55
CA ALA A 253 25.17 0.59 -12.06
C ALA A 253 25.74 -0.15 -10.84
N ILE A 254 24.89 -0.55 -9.89
CA ILE A 254 25.28 -1.35 -8.72
C ILE A 254 25.84 -2.70 -9.18
N ARG A 255 25.16 -3.41 -10.08
CA ARG A 255 25.63 -4.69 -10.63
C ARG A 255 27.01 -4.56 -11.29
N ARG A 256 27.23 -3.51 -12.08
CA ARG A 256 28.53 -3.21 -12.72
C ARG A 256 29.63 -2.93 -11.68
N LEU A 257 29.33 -2.17 -10.62
CA LEU A 257 30.29 -1.86 -9.55
C LEU A 257 30.65 -3.10 -8.74
N CYS A 258 29.67 -3.93 -8.37
CA CYS A 258 29.89 -5.19 -7.66
C CYS A 258 30.70 -6.20 -8.50
N TYR A 259 30.53 -6.20 -9.82
CA TYR A 259 31.35 -7.04 -10.70
C TYR A 259 32.82 -6.59 -10.68
N ARG A 260 33.08 -5.27 -10.81
CA ARG A 260 34.44 -4.72 -10.79
C ARG A 260 35.18 -4.99 -9.48
N THR A 261 34.51 -4.89 -8.32
CA THR A 261 35.13 -5.17 -7.02
C THR A 261 35.46 -6.65 -6.79
N ARG A 262 34.79 -7.57 -7.50
CA ARG A 262 35.11 -9.01 -7.46
C ARG A 262 36.14 -9.44 -8.49
N SER A 263 36.44 -8.58 -9.48
CA SER A 263 37.32 -8.87 -10.60
C SER A 263 38.72 -8.25 -10.47
N GLN A 264 38.96 -7.45 -9.42
CA GLN A 264 40.30 -6.98 -9.08
C GLN A 264 40.94 -7.99 -8.10
N PRO A 265 42.08 -8.63 -8.48
CA PRO A 265 42.82 -9.51 -7.57
C PRO A 265 43.44 -8.74 -6.40
#